data_AF-A0AAN0JUH6-F1
#
_entry.id   AF-A0AAN0JUH6-F1
#
_cell.length_a   1.000
_cell.length_b   1.000
_cell.length_c   1.000
_cell.angle_alpha   90.00
_cell.angle_beta   90.00
_cell.angle_gamma   90.00
#
_symmetry.space_group_name_H-M   'P 1'
#
loop_
_entity.id
_entity.type
_entity.pdbx_description
1 polymer ?
#
loop_
_entity_poly.entity_id
_entity_poly.type
_entity_poly.pdbx_seq_one_letter_code
_entity_poly.pdbx_strand_id
1 'polypeptide(L)'
;MSTISGDVLLTSAFMAYGGYFDQQFRHSLFTSWATHLQEARISFRPDLARGEYLSNGDERLRWLPNSLPADDLWTENVIMIKRVNRYPLIVDLSGQATEFIMNEYKDKKITKTRFLNPRDQTLMRRDATYLSFKVSSSFVCVTLRRVSSLH
;
A
#
# COMPACT_ATOMS: atom_id res chain seq x y z
N MET A 1 9.09 -10.52 -24.64
CA MET A 1 8.02 -10.90 -23.67
C MET A 1 8.40 -12.11 -22.80
N SER A 2 9.66 -12.58 -22.78
CA SER A 2 10.07 -13.78 -22.03
C SER A 2 10.28 -13.56 -20.53
N THR A 3 10.35 -12.31 -20.05
CA THR A 3 10.67 -11.98 -18.65
C THR A 3 9.44 -11.67 -17.78
N ILE A 4 8.25 -11.59 -18.38
CA ILE A 4 7.04 -11.12 -17.68
C ILE A 4 6.71 -12.02 -16.50
N SER A 5 6.84 -13.34 -16.65
CA SER A 5 6.57 -14.28 -15.56
C SER A 5 7.48 -14.07 -14.36
N GLY A 6 8.77 -13.82 -14.57
CA GLY A 6 9.72 -13.53 -13.50
C GLY A 6 9.47 -12.18 -12.83
N ASP A 7 9.19 -11.14 -13.64
CA ASP A 7 8.88 -9.80 -13.15
C ASP A 7 7.61 -9.79 -12.28
N VAL A 8 6.56 -10.48 -12.75
CA VAL A 8 5.30 -10.64 -11.99
C VAL A 8 5.54 -11.46 -10.72
N LEU A 9 6.37 -12.50 -10.75
CA LEU A 9 6.66 -13.29 -9.55
C LEU A 9 7.36 -12.44 -8.48
N LEU A 10 8.41 -11.69 -8.84
CA LEU A 10 9.12 -10.79 -7.92
C LEU A 10 8.20 -9.73 -7.34
N THR A 11 7.43 -9.07 -8.19
CA THR A 11 6.58 -7.95 -7.77
C THR A 11 5.35 -8.42 -6.98
N SER A 12 4.82 -9.62 -7.28
CA SER A 12 3.76 -10.23 -6.47
C SER A 12 4.26 -10.65 -5.09
N ALA A 13 5.46 -11.23 -4.98
CA ALA A 13 6.10 -11.54 -3.70
C ALA A 13 6.30 -10.27 -2.86
N PHE A 14 6.77 -9.19 -3.49
CA PHE A 14 6.88 -7.88 -2.85
C PHE A 14 5.54 -7.34 -2.33
N MET A 15 4.48 -7.40 -3.14
CA MET A 15 3.14 -6.95 -2.74
C MET A 15 2.54 -7.78 -1.60
N ALA A 16 2.86 -9.08 -1.55
CA ALA A 16 2.32 -9.99 -0.53
C ALA A 16 3.09 -9.92 0.80
N TYR A 17 4.42 -9.77 0.76
CA TYR A 17 5.27 -9.93 1.94
C TYR A 17 6.02 -8.65 2.35
N GLY A 18 6.20 -7.69 1.44
CA GLY A 18 7.04 -6.51 1.69
C GLY A 18 6.44 -5.46 2.62
N GLY A 19 5.12 -5.43 2.81
CA GLY A 19 4.44 -4.28 3.40
C GLY A 19 4.73 -3.99 4.88
N TYR A 20 5.15 -4.99 5.66
CA TYR A 20 5.51 -4.79 7.06
C TYR A 20 6.94 -4.26 7.26
N PHE A 21 7.82 -4.53 6.30
CA PHE A 21 9.25 -4.34 6.46
C PHE A 21 9.70 -2.93 6.08
N ASP A 22 10.85 -2.52 6.61
CA ASP A 22 11.55 -1.30 6.21
C ASP A 22 12.25 -1.45 4.84
N GLN A 23 12.83 -0.35 4.36
CA GLN A 23 13.49 -0.30 3.05
C GLN A 23 14.64 -1.30 2.94
N GLN A 24 15.45 -1.47 4.00
CA GLN A 24 16.63 -2.32 3.97
C GLN A 24 16.23 -3.79 3.88
N PHE A 25 15.25 -4.21 4.68
CA PHE A 25 14.79 -5.59 4.68
C PHE A 25 14.00 -5.93 3.43
N ARG A 26 13.21 -4.99 2.88
CA ARG A 26 12.58 -5.14 1.55
C ARG A 26 13.61 -5.39 0.45
N HIS A 27 14.70 -4.62 0.46
CA HIS A 27 15.79 -4.80 -0.50
C HIS A 27 16.44 -6.18 -0.36
N SER A 28 16.76 -6.60 0.88
CA SER A 28 17.34 -7.92 1.15
C SER A 28 16.43 -9.08 0.68
N LEU A 29 15.12 -9.01 0.96
CA LEU A 29 14.14 -9.98 0.48
C LEU A 29 14.10 -10.04 -1.05
N PHE A 30 14.04 -8.88 -1.69
CA PHE A 30 13.96 -8.82 -3.15
C PHE A 30 15.20 -9.40 -3.82
N THR A 31 16.39 -9.08 -3.31
CA THR A 31 17.65 -9.65 -3.79
C THR A 31 17.67 -11.17 -3.60
N SER A 32 17.24 -11.67 -2.44
CA SER A 32 17.14 -13.11 -2.19
C SER A 32 16.20 -13.81 -3.15
N TRP A 33 15.01 -13.24 -3.41
CA TRP A 33 14.07 -13.80 -4.39
C TRP A 33 14.63 -13.78 -5.81
N ALA A 34 15.32 -12.70 -6.20
CA ALA A 34 15.98 -12.59 -7.50
C ALA A 34 17.06 -13.67 -7.70
N THR A 35 17.88 -13.93 -6.66
CA THR A 35 18.86 -15.02 -6.67
C THR A 35 18.18 -16.38 -6.87
N HIS A 36 17.09 -16.65 -6.15
CA HIS A 36 16.35 -17.91 -6.33
C HIS A 36 15.73 -18.08 -7.72
N LEU A 37 15.21 -17.00 -8.31
CA LEU A 37 14.74 -17.01 -9.70
C LEU A 37 15.87 -17.33 -10.68
N GLN A 38 17.06 -16.79 -10.44
CA GLN A 38 18.25 -17.05 -11.26
C GLN A 38 18.69 -18.52 -11.15
N GLU A 39 18.73 -19.07 -9.95
CA GLU A 39 19.01 -20.49 -9.69
C GLU A 39 17.99 -21.42 -10.38
N ALA A 40 16.71 -21.02 -10.37
CA ALA A 40 15.62 -21.71 -11.04
C ALA A 40 15.59 -21.51 -12.56
N ARG A 41 16.53 -20.74 -13.13
CA ARG A 41 16.61 -20.39 -14.57
C ARG A 41 15.35 -19.70 -15.11
N ILE A 42 14.67 -18.92 -14.27
CA ILE A 42 13.52 -18.11 -14.68
C ILE A 42 14.03 -16.74 -15.11
N SER A 43 13.70 -16.33 -16.33
CA SER A 43 14.09 -15.01 -16.84
C SER A 43 13.29 -13.88 -16.18
N PHE A 44 13.99 -12.83 -15.74
CA PHE A 44 13.43 -11.59 -15.20
C PHE A 44 14.33 -10.42 -15.61
N ARG A 45 13.87 -9.17 -15.45
CA ARG A 45 14.69 -7.97 -15.71
C ARG A 45 15.64 -7.68 -14.53
N PRO A 46 16.97 -7.59 -14.75
CA PRO A 46 17.93 -7.36 -13.67
C PRO A 46 17.81 -5.97 -13.04
N ASP A 47 17.32 -4.99 -13.81
CA ASP A 47 17.10 -3.60 -13.46
C ASP A 47 15.62 -3.30 -13.15
N LEU A 48 14.89 -4.28 -12.62
CA LEU A 48 13.48 -4.15 -12.31
C LEU A 48 13.23 -3.13 -11.19
N ALA A 49 12.99 -1.87 -11.58
CA ALA A 49 12.53 -0.82 -10.67
C ALA A 49 11.06 -1.09 -10.26
N ARG A 50 10.86 -1.68 -9.08
CA ARG A 50 9.55 -2.09 -8.55
C ARG A 50 8.53 -0.95 -8.57
N GLY A 51 8.96 0.25 -8.15
CA GLY A 51 8.11 1.44 -8.13
C GLY A 51 7.57 1.80 -9.51
N GLU A 52 8.42 1.75 -10.53
CA GLU A 52 8.05 2.09 -11.91
C GLU A 52 7.28 0.98 -12.61
N TYR A 53 7.51 -0.27 -12.21
CA TYR A 53 6.77 -1.40 -12.75
C TYR A 53 5.33 -1.45 -12.21
N LEU A 54 5.14 -1.05 -10.95
CA LEU A 54 3.86 -1.12 -10.25
C LEU A 54 3.09 0.21 -10.23
N SER A 55 3.64 1.28 -10.81
CA SER A 55 2.97 2.58 -10.93
C SER A 55 3.27 3.25 -12.26
N ASN A 56 2.38 4.14 -12.69
CA ASN A 56 2.62 4.95 -13.89
C ASN A 56 3.22 6.31 -13.50
N GLY A 57 3.95 6.95 -14.43
CA GLY A 57 4.53 8.28 -14.22
C GLY A 57 3.50 9.33 -13.76
N ASP A 58 2.32 9.33 -14.39
CA ASP A 58 1.22 10.23 -14.02
C ASP A 58 0.71 10.00 -12.59
N GLU A 59 0.71 8.75 -12.11
CA GLU A 59 0.30 8.45 -10.74
C GLU A 59 1.29 9.03 -9.74
N ARG A 60 2.59 8.79 -9.97
CA ARG A 60 3.67 9.32 -9.13
C ARG A 60 3.65 10.85 -9.08
N LEU A 61 3.44 11.51 -10.22
CA LEU A 61 3.31 12.97 -10.30
C LEU A 61 2.08 13.49 -9.55
N ARG A 62 0.96 12.75 -9.57
CA ARG A 62 -0.25 13.13 -8.81
C ARG A 62 -0.09 12.97 -7.31
N TRP A 63 0.77 12.08 -6.82
CA TRP A 63 0.96 11.88 -5.38
C TRP A 63 1.76 13.00 -4.71
N LEU A 64 2.68 13.63 -5.43
CA LEU A 64 3.50 14.74 -4.94
C LEU A 64 2.67 15.89 -4.33
N PRO A 65 1.65 16.46 -5.01
CA PRO A 65 0.82 17.51 -4.42
C PRO A 65 -0.12 17.01 -3.32
N ASN A 66 -0.30 15.69 -3.17
CA ASN A 66 -1.15 15.09 -2.13
C ASN A 66 -0.37 14.77 -0.84
N SER A 67 0.70 15.51 -0.56
CA SER A 67 1.55 15.36 0.63
C SER A 67 2.38 14.06 0.67
N LEU A 68 2.66 13.42 -0.49
CA LEU A 68 3.57 12.28 -0.54
C LEU A 68 5.04 12.75 -0.50
N PRO A 69 5.87 12.24 0.42
CA PRO A 69 7.31 12.47 0.36
C PRO A 69 7.91 11.88 -0.93
N ALA A 70 8.85 12.60 -1.52
CA ALA A 70 9.55 12.19 -2.74
C ALA A 70 10.66 11.16 -2.44
N ASP A 71 10.29 10.04 -1.81
CA ASP A 71 11.18 8.90 -1.57
C ASP A 71 10.60 7.59 -2.13
N ASP A 72 11.48 6.61 -2.32
CA ASP A 72 11.10 5.30 -2.86
C ASP A 72 10.24 4.49 -1.88
N LEU A 73 10.47 4.66 -0.57
CA LEU A 73 9.74 3.92 0.46
C LEU A 73 8.25 4.29 0.49
N TRP A 74 7.94 5.58 0.44
CA TRP A 74 6.60 6.14 0.36
C TRP A 74 5.94 5.80 -0.97
N THR A 75 6.69 5.88 -2.07
CA THR A 75 6.21 5.44 -3.38
C THR A 75 5.79 3.96 -3.34
N GLU A 76 6.63 3.09 -2.78
CA GLU A 76 6.33 1.67 -2.56
C GLU A 76 5.12 1.47 -1.64
N ASN A 77 5.01 2.22 -0.54
CA ASN A 77 3.88 2.13 0.39
C ASN A 77 2.54 2.52 -0.28
N VAL A 78 2.54 3.60 -1.08
CA VAL A 78 1.33 4.03 -1.80
C VAL A 78 0.92 2.99 -2.85
N ILE A 79 1.90 2.42 -3.57
CA ILE A 79 1.65 1.32 -4.50
C ILE A 79 0.98 0.15 -3.78
N MET A 80 1.48 -0.24 -2.60
CA MET A 80 0.88 -1.29 -1.80
C MET A 80 -0.55 -0.96 -1.40
N ILE A 81 -0.80 0.25 -0.89
CA ILE A 81 -2.15 0.71 -0.49
C ILE A 81 -3.12 0.67 -1.69
N LYS A 82 -2.67 1.04 -2.90
CA LYS A 82 -3.52 1.07 -4.09
C LYS A 82 -3.77 -0.29 -4.72
N ARG A 83 -2.80 -1.21 -4.67
CA ARG A 83 -2.87 -2.50 -5.37
C ARG A 83 -3.17 -3.71 -4.49
N VAL A 84 -3.17 -3.55 -3.16
CA VAL A 84 -3.52 -4.64 -2.25
C VAL A 84 -4.99 -5.06 -2.42
N ASN A 85 -5.23 -6.37 -2.51
CA ASN A 85 -6.59 -6.92 -2.63
C ASN A 85 -7.33 -6.94 -1.27
N ARG A 86 -6.58 -7.03 -0.18
CA ARG A 86 -7.10 -6.96 1.20
C ARG A 86 -7.06 -5.53 1.71
N TYR A 87 -7.83 -5.26 2.75
CA TYR A 87 -7.77 -3.97 3.42
C TYR A 87 -6.41 -3.73 4.08
N PRO A 88 -5.66 -2.69 3.66
CA PRO A 88 -4.35 -2.42 4.23
C PRO A 88 -4.52 -1.99 5.68
N LEU A 89 -3.63 -2.51 6.53
CA LEU A 89 -3.40 -2.02 7.87
C LEU A 89 -2.16 -1.12 7.82
N ILE A 90 -2.35 0.19 7.99
CA ILE A 90 -1.24 1.14 7.94
C ILE A 90 -0.81 1.46 9.36
N VAL A 91 0.50 1.40 9.61
CA VAL A 91 1.14 1.84 10.84
C VAL A 91 1.76 3.21 10.60
N ASP A 92 1.13 4.26 11.13
CA ASP A 92 1.49 5.65 10.83
C ASP A 92 1.74 6.47 12.11
N LEU A 93 3.01 6.68 12.48
CA LEU A 93 3.35 7.46 13.68
C LEU A 93 3.28 8.97 13.45
N SER A 94 3.54 9.43 12.21
CA SER A 94 3.63 10.84 11.87
C SER A 94 2.29 11.45 11.46
N GLY A 95 1.34 10.62 11.01
CA GLY A 95 0.08 11.07 10.44
C GLY A 95 0.16 11.39 8.94
N GLN A 96 1.33 11.26 8.30
CA GLN A 96 1.50 11.57 6.87
C GLN A 96 0.71 10.63 5.98
N ALA A 97 0.69 9.33 6.29
CA ALA A 97 -0.06 8.37 5.47
C ALA A 97 -1.55 8.68 5.54
N THR A 98 -2.02 9.07 6.73
CA THR A 98 -3.39 9.52 6.93
C THR A 98 -3.71 10.76 6.10
N GLU A 99 -2.86 11.78 6.12
CA GLU A 99 -3.05 13.01 5.35
C GLU A 99 -3.09 12.72 3.84
N PHE A 100 -2.13 11.93 3.35
CA PHE A 100 -2.07 11.50 1.96
C PHE A 100 -3.37 10.82 1.51
N ILE A 101 -3.90 9.87 2.28
CA ILE A 101 -5.14 9.15 1.93
C ILE A 101 -6.34 10.11 1.90
N MET A 102 -6.42 11.05 2.84
CA MET A 102 -7.52 12.01 2.87
C MET A 102 -7.47 12.96 1.67
N ASN A 103 -6.27 13.34 1.22
CA ASN A 103 -6.06 14.19 0.04
C ASN A 103 -6.32 13.43 -1.27
N GLU A 104 -5.76 12.23 -1.43
CA GLU A 104 -5.89 11.39 -2.63
C GLU A 104 -7.34 10.97 -2.89
N TYR A 105 -8.12 10.73 -1.83
CA TYR A 105 -9.50 10.25 -1.93
C TYR A 105 -10.56 11.26 -1.46
N LYS A 106 -10.22 12.55 -1.46
CA LYS A 106 -11.15 13.64 -1.07
C LYS A 106 -12.49 13.57 -1.81
N ASP A 107 -12.47 13.20 -3.09
CA ASP A 107 -13.66 13.12 -3.94
C ASP A 107 -14.55 11.91 -3.60
N LYS A 108 -14.00 10.90 -2.91
CA LYS A 108 -14.71 9.66 -2.54
C LYS A 108 -15.43 9.74 -1.20
N LYS A 109 -15.55 10.92 -0.59
CA LYS A 109 -16.25 11.17 0.70
C LYS A 109 -15.79 10.21 1.81
N ILE A 110 -14.48 10.01 1.94
CA ILE A 110 -13.92 9.19 3.02
C ILE A 110 -14.16 9.88 4.37
N THR A 111 -14.69 9.13 5.33
CA THR A 111 -14.89 9.62 6.71
C THR A 111 -13.83 9.01 7.63
N LYS A 112 -13.09 9.87 8.33
CA LYS A 112 -12.16 9.50 9.40
C LYS A 112 -12.94 9.10 10.65
N THR A 113 -12.78 7.86 11.10
CA THR A 113 -13.51 7.31 12.26
C THR A 113 -12.57 6.60 13.22
N ARG A 114 -12.92 6.53 14.52
CA ARG A 114 -12.10 5.83 15.52
C ARG A 114 -12.83 4.60 16.05
N PHE A 115 -12.16 3.46 16.16
CA PHE A 115 -12.79 2.22 16.66
C PHE A 115 -13.41 2.37 18.06
N LEU A 116 -12.81 3.21 18.90
CA LEU A 116 -13.19 3.37 20.30
C LEU A 116 -14.34 4.36 20.54
N ASN A 117 -14.79 5.09 19.51
CA ASN A 117 -15.88 6.02 19.66
C ASN A 117 -17.22 5.28 19.48
N PRO A 118 -18.10 5.19 20.49
CA PRO A 118 -19.38 4.47 20.39
C PRO A 118 -20.28 5.02 19.28
N ARG A 119 -20.15 6.32 18.96
CA ARG A 119 -20.86 6.95 17.83
C ARG A 119 -20.36 6.44 16.48
N ASP A 120 -19.09 6.05 16.37
CA ASP A 120 -18.49 5.56 15.12
C ASP A 120 -18.72 4.04 14.95
N GLN A 121 -18.96 3.30 16.04
CA GLN A 121 -19.31 1.87 15.97
C GLN A 121 -20.65 1.61 15.27
N THR A 122 -21.59 2.57 15.34
CA THR A 122 -22.84 2.51 14.58
C THR A 122 -22.68 2.92 13.12
N LEU A 123 -21.65 3.72 12.78
CA LEU A 123 -21.30 4.02 11.39
C LEU A 123 -20.75 2.79 10.66
N MET A 124 -20.02 1.89 11.32
CA MET A 124 -19.52 0.65 10.68
C MET A 124 -20.61 -0.28 10.11
N ARG A 125 -21.90 -0.02 10.40
CA ARG A 125 -23.06 -0.75 9.87
C ARG A 125 -23.69 -0.10 8.63
N ARG A 126 -23.28 1.11 8.24
CA ARG A 126 -23.81 1.82 7.06
C ARG A 126 -22.88 1.62 5.88
N ASP A 127 -23.41 1.59 4.66
CA ASP A 127 -22.70 1.23 3.41
C ASP A 127 -21.65 2.28 2.92
N ALA A 128 -20.81 2.82 3.81
CA ALA A 128 -19.77 3.78 3.44
C ALA A 128 -18.36 3.17 3.47
N THR A 129 -17.43 3.81 2.75
CA THR A 129 -16.01 3.47 2.82
C THR A 129 -15.40 4.16 4.04
N TYR A 130 -14.98 3.36 5.02
CA TYR A 130 -14.44 3.89 6.28
C TYR A 130 -12.93 3.83 6.32
N LEU A 131 -12.35 4.88 6.89
CA LEU A 131 -10.98 4.90 7.38
C LEU A 131 -11.06 4.76 8.90
N SER A 132 -10.80 3.56 9.41
CA SER A 132 -10.89 3.31 10.85
C SER A 132 -9.53 3.32 11.51
N PHE A 133 -9.44 4.05 12.62
CA PHE A 133 -8.23 4.27 13.40
C PHE A 133 -8.27 3.49 14.71
N LYS A 134 -7.37 2.52 14.91
CA LYS A 134 -7.11 1.95 16.25
C LYS A 134 -5.98 2.77 16.86
N VAL A 135 -6.32 3.60 17.84
CA VAL A 135 -5.35 4.35 18.64
C VAL A 135 -5.07 3.49 19.86
N SER A 136 -3.95 2.77 19.83
CA SER A 136 -3.24 2.38 21.05
C SER A 136 -2.13 3.41 21.25
N SER A 137 -1.65 3.64 22.47
CA SER A 137 -0.73 4.72 22.87
C SER A 137 0.59 4.85 22.08
N SER A 138 0.83 4.00 21.08
CA SER A 138 2.02 3.97 20.23
C SER A 138 1.75 3.63 18.76
N PHE A 139 0.50 3.46 18.32
CA PHE A 139 0.18 3.05 16.94
C PHE A 139 -1.13 3.66 16.46
N VAL A 140 -1.11 4.26 15.27
CA VAL A 140 -2.29 4.70 14.52
C VAL A 140 -2.50 3.65 13.42
N CYS A 141 -3.48 2.77 13.62
CA CYS A 141 -3.80 1.69 12.68
C CYS A 141 -4.89 2.18 11.73
N VAL A 142 -4.61 2.29 10.43
CA VAL A 142 -5.60 2.69 9.42
C VAL A 142 -6.13 1.45 8.71
N THR A 143 -7.45 1.22 8.75
CA THR A 143 -8.12 0.20 7.91
C THR A 143 -9.02 0.90 6.90
N LEU A 144 -8.75 0.75 5.61
CA LEU A 144 -9.71 1.08 4.55
C LEU A 144 -10.73 -0.06 4.48
N ARG A 145 -12.04 0.18 4.41
CA ARG A 145 -13.03 -0.89 4.17
C ARG A 145 -14.01 -0.47 3.09
N ARG A 146 -14.24 -1.26 2.06
CA ARG A 146 -15.27 -1.04 1.03
C ARG A 146 -16.40 -2.05 1.26
N VAL A 147 -17.52 -1.63 1.83
CA VAL A 147 -18.68 -2.54 1.87
C VAL A 147 -19.15 -2.70 0.42
N SER A 148 -18.97 -3.89 -0.13
CA SER A 148 -19.46 -4.25 -1.45
C SER A 148 -20.98 -4.10 -1.46
N SER A 149 -21.51 -3.20 -2.28
CA SER A 149 -22.89 -3.30 -2.73
C SER A 149 -22.99 -4.57 -3.59
N LEU A 150 -23.37 -5.68 -2.97
CA LEU A 150 -23.97 -6.80 -3.69
C LEU A 150 -25.33 -6.29 -4.19
N HIS A 151 -25.37 -5.75 -5.40
CA HIS A 151 -26.52 -5.71 -6.31
C HIS A 151 -25.98 -5.82 -7.73
#